data_AF-A0A942LN42-F1
#
_entry.id   AF-A0A942LN42-F1
#
_cell.length_a   1.000
_cell.length_b   1.000
_cell.length_c   1.000
_cell.angle_alpha   90.00
_cell.angle_beta   90.00
_cell.angle_gamma   90.00
#
_symmetry.space_group_name_H-M   'P 1'
#
loop_
_entity.id
_entity.type
_entity.pdbx_description
1 polymer ?
#
loop_
_entity_poly.entity_id
_entity_poly.type
_entity_poly.pdbx_seq_one_letter_code
_entity_poly.pdbx_strand_id
1 'polypeptide(L)' 'MSHTPSPALDIAGLEQVYDALATAIDQAGPEKSELFLVKLALMNAQALGDPAVFGAHIAASLNDL' A
#
# COMPACT_ATOMS: atom_id res chain seq x y z
N MET A 1 24.28 -14.53 8.06
CA MET A 1 23.51 -13.60 7.20
C MET A 1 22.49 -12.91 8.09
N SER A 2 22.77 -11.66 8.46
CA SER A 2 21.92 -10.89 9.36
C SER A 2 20.72 -10.35 8.58
N HIS A 3 19.54 -10.94 8.77
CA HIS A 3 18.29 -10.31 8.37
C HIS A 3 18.00 -9.23 9.42
N THR A 4 18.31 -7.97 9.12
CA THR A 4 17.72 -6.85 9.85
C THR A 4 16.22 -6.87 9.53
N PRO A 5 15.32 -7.11 10.51
CA PRO A 5 13.90 -6.94 10.26
C PRO A 5 13.68 -5.47 9.92
N SER A 6 13.13 -5.19 8.73
CA SER A 6 12.59 -3.86 8.45
C SER A 6 11.55 -3.57 9.52
N PRO A 7 11.68 -2.49 10.31
CA PRO A 7 10.68 -2.17 11.31
C PRO A 7 9.35 -1.95 10.58
N ALA A 8 8.34 -2.74 10.95
CA ALA A 8 6.97 -2.46 10.56
C ALA A 8 6.61 -1.03 11.05
N LEU A 9 5.82 -0.31 10.25
CA LEU A 9 5.33 1.01 10.65
C LEU A 9 4.57 0.91 11.97
N ASP A 10 4.83 1.85 12.88
CA ASP A 10 3.99 2.06 14.05
C ASP A 10 2.68 2.77 13.65
N ILE A 11 1.78 2.96 14.61
CA ILE A 11 0.46 3.56 14.36
C ILE A 11 0.60 4.95 13.75
N ALA A 12 1.52 5.77 14.27
CA ALA A 12 1.76 7.12 13.75
C ALA A 12 2.26 7.09 12.29
N GLY A 13 3.12 6.14 11.94
CA GLY A 13 3.54 5.93 10.57
C GLY A 13 2.39 5.50 9.65
N LEU A 14 1.49 4.64 10.14
CA LEU A 14 0.30 4.23 9.38
C LEU A 14 -0.69 5.38 9.17
N GLU A 15 -0.91 6.22 10.18
CA GLU A 15 -1.76 7.43 10.08
C GLU A 15 -1.23 8.40 9.03
N GLN A 16 0.09 8.67 9.02
CA GLN A 16 0.72 9.53 8.01
C GLN A 16 0.54 8.99 6.58
N VAL A 17 0.68 7.67 6.41
CA VAL A 17 0.45 7.02 5.10
C VAL A 17 -1.03 7.14 4.70
N TYR A 18 -1.95 6.94 5.64
CA TYR A 18 -3.38 7.08 5.39
C TYR A 18 -3.75 8.51 4.96
N ASP A 19 -3.28 9.54 5.68
CA ASP A 19 -3.54 10.94 5.35
C ASP A 19 -2.99 11.33 3.97
N ALA A 20 -1.80 10.83 3.64
CA ALA A 20 -1.19 11.04 2.33
C ALA A 20 -2.00 10.35 1.21
N LEU A 21 -2.48 9.13 1.45
CA LEU A 21 -3.34 8.40 0.52
C LEU A 21 -4.67 9.14 0.30
N ALA A 22 -5.34 9.59 1.36
CA ALA A 22 -6.58 10.34 1.27
C ALA A 22 -6.43 11.60 0.40
N THR A 23 -5.38 12.39 0.68
CA THR A 23 -5.06 13.60 -0.10
C THR A 23 -4.79 13.28 -1.57
N ALA A 24 -4.05 12.20 -1.85
CA ALA A 24 -3.71 11.82 -3.22
C ALA A 24 -4.91 11.27 -4.00
N ILE A 25 -5.82 10.53 -3.34
CA ILE A 25 -7.07 10.05 -3.93
C ILE A 25 -7.96 11.23 -4.31
N ASP A 26 -8.11 12.22 -3.42
CA ASP A 26 -8.87 13.44 -3.68
C ASP A 26 -8.27 14.22 -4.86
N GLN A 27 -6.95 14.31 -4.93
CA GLN A 27 -6.25 14.98 -6.04
C GLN A 27 -6.41 14.24 -7.37
N ALA A 28 -6.40 12.90 -7.36
CA ALA A 28 -6.65 12.09 -8.56
C ALA A 28 -8.09 12.29 -9.07
N GLY A 29 -9.03 12.49 -8.15
CA GLY A 29 -10.44 12.67 -8.45
C GLY A 29 -11.15 11.35 -8.77
N PRO A 30 -12.50 11.35 -8.76
CA PRO A 30 -13.31 10.13 -8.86
C PRO A 30 -13.04 9.32 -10.14
N GLU A 31 -12.78 9.99 -11.26
CA GLU A 31 -12.53 9.33 -12.55
C GLU A 31 -11.19 8.59 -12.64
N LYS A 32 -10.22 8.94 -11.78
CA LYS A 32 -8.85 8.39 -11.84
C LYS A 32 -8.38 7.76 -10.54
N SER A 33 -9.15 7.83 -9.47
CA SER A 33 -8.81 7.28 -8.15
C SER A 33 -8.45 5.79 -8.22
N GLU A 34 -9.25 4.96 -8.90
CA GLU A 34 -8.96 3.53 -9.09
C GLU A 34 -7.66 3.31 -9.87
N LEU A 35 -7.46 4.03 -10.97
CA LEU A 35 -6.24 3.94 -11.78
C LEU A 35 -5.00 4.35 -10.97
N PHE A 36 -5.12 5.39 -10.15
CA PHE A 36 -4.07 5.83 -9.23
C PHE A 36 -3.74 4.72 -8.21
N LEU A 37 -4.75 4.17 -7.54
CA LEU A 37 -4.57 3.12 -6.53
C LEU A 37 -3.94 1.87 -7.12
N VAL A 38 -4.36 1.43 -8.31
CA VAL A 38 -3.74 0.30 -9.02
C VAL A 38 -2.27 0.59 -9.36
N LYS A 39 -1.95 1.79 -9.85
CA LYS A 39 -0.55 2.15 -10.13
C LYS A 39 0.31 2.17 -8.88
N LEU A 40 -0.20 2.75 -7.79
CA LEU A 40 0.49 2.78 -6.50
C LEU A 40 0.71 1.36 -5.95
N ALA A 41 -0.31 0.51 -6.02
CA ALA A 41 -0.24 -0.89 -5.66
C ALA A 41 0.86 -1.64 -6.45
N LEU A 42 0.92 -1.46 -7.76
CA LEU A 42 1.95 -2.07 -8.61
C LEU A 42 3.37 -1.58 -8.29
N MET A 43 3.54 -0.28 -8.00
CA MET A 43 4.83 0.26 -7.57
C MET A 43 5.28 -0.34 -6.23
N ASN A 44 4.36 -0.53 -5.28
CA ASN A 44 4.65 -1.19 -4.01
C ASN A 44 4.95 -2.68 -4.20
N ALA A 45 4.23 -3.40 -5.07
CA ALA A 45 4.56 -4.78 -5.42
C ALA A 45 5.97 -4.91 -6.00
N GLN A 46 6.37 -3.97 -6.86
CA GLN A 46 7.73 -3.91 -7.41
C GLN A 46 8.78 -3.62 -6.32
N ALA A 47 8.47 -2.77 -5.34
CA ALA A 47 9.36 -2.47 -4.22
C ALA A 47 9.48 -3.65 -3.24
N LEU A 48 8.40 -4.41 -3.04
CA LEU A 48 8.41 -5.64 -2.24
C LEU A 48 9.19 -6.77 -2.92
N GLY A 49 9.17 -6.83 -4.25
CA GLY A 49 9.94 -7.78 -5.05
C GLY A 49 9.43 -9.23 -5.01
N ASP A 50 8.33 -9.49 -4.30
CA ASP A 50 7.71 -10.82 -4.19
C ASP A 50 6.19 -10.75 -4.47
N PRO A 51 5.72 -11.34 -5.59
CA PRO A 51 4.30 -11.34 -5.94
C PRO A 51 3.44 -12.19 -4.98
N ALA A 52 4.01 -13.20 -4.30
CA ALA A 52 3.26 -14.01 -3.34
C ALA A 52 2.93 -13.21 -2.08
N VAL A 53 3.88 -12.41 -1.58
CA VAL A 53 3.66 -11.50 -0.45
C VAL A 53 2.61 -10.46 -0.80
N PHE A 54 2.72 -9.84 -1.98
CA PHE A 54 1.72 -8.86 -2.43
C PHE A 54 0.34 -9.50 -2.61
N GLY A 55 0.27 -10.71 -3.16
CA GLY A 55 -0.97 -11.48 -3.29
C GLY A 55 -1.61 -11.79 -1.93
N ALA A 56 -0.81 -12.12 -0.92
CA ALA A 56 -1.30 -12.32 0.44
C ALA A 56 -1.89 -11.03 1.05
N HIS A 57 -1.27 -9.88 0.79
CA HIS A 57 -1.83 -8.58 1.21
C HIS A 57 -3.18 -8.30 0.55
N ILE A 58 -3.32 -8.56 -0.77
CA ILE A 58 -4.62 -8.42 -1.47
C ILE A 58 -5.69 -9.28 -0.79
N ALA A 59 -5.40 -10.56 -0.54
CA ALA A 59 -6.35 -11.47 0.09
C ALA A 59 -6.73 -11.02 1.50
N ALA A 60 -5.76 -10.56 2.31
CA ALA A 60 -6.00 -10.03 3.64
C ALA A 60 -6.88 -8.77 3.59
N SER A 61 -6.59 -7.83 2.70
CA SER A 61 -7.39 -6.61 2.56
C SER A 61 -8.82 -6.90 2.12
N LEU A 62 -9.03 -7.86 1.21
CA LEU A 62 -10.39 -8.24 0.79
C LEU A 62 -11.22 -8.88 1.91
N ASN A 63 -10.57 -9.52 2.89
CA ASN A 63 -11.25 -10.14 4.04
C ASN A 63 -11.60 -9.13 5.15
N ASP A 64 -11.02 -7.93 5.12
CA ASP A 64 -11.18 -6.87 6.12
C ASP A 64 -12.11 -5.73 5.65
N LEU A 65 -12.69 -5.83 4.43
CA LEU A 65 -13.71 -4.92 3.89
C LEU A 65 -15.08 -5.13 4.56
#